data_AF-A0AAE0RX09-F1
#
_entry.id   AF-A0AAE0RX09-F1
#
_cell.length_a   1.000
_cell.length_b   1.000
_cell.length_c   1.000
_cell.angle_alpha   90.00
_cell.angle_beta   90.00
_cell.angle_gamma   90.00
#
_symmetry.space_group_name_H-M   'P 1'
#
loop_
_entity.id
_entity.type
_entity.pdbx_description
1 polymer ?
#
loop_
_entity_poly.entity_id
_entity_poly.type
_entity_poly.pdbx_seq_one_letter_code
_entity_poly.pdbx_strand_id
1 'polypeptide(L)'
;MSFFAKVFGSGKSKDGKGPTPQEAIQRLREIEEMLNKKSEFLEKKVEQELTIAKKNGTKNKRVALAALKRKKRYEKQLQQIDGTLTTIEFQREALENASTNTEVLKAMGSAATALKSAHNNMDVDKVHDLMDDVAEQQEIAQEISDAISNPVGFGQDVDEDDLLAELEELEQEDLDEKLLNVGEPIAELPPVPTERPSVAKAKAKPVEDDDDLKELEAWAS
;
A
#
# COMPACT_ATOMS: atom_id res chain seq x y z
N MET A 1 -4.82 -8.14 49.11
CA MET A 1 -5.06 -6.89 48.37
C MET A 1 -3.71 -6.23 48.09
N SER A 2 -3.50 -5.86 46.82
CA SER A 2 -2.44 -4.98 46.29
C SER A 2 -0.97 -5.42 46.35
N PHE A 3 -0.56 -6.23 45.37
CA PHE A 3 0.82 -6.29 44.85
C PHE A 3 0.95 -5.76 43.41
N PHE A 4 -0.11 -5.21 42.81
CA PHE A 4 -0.13 -4.78 41.39
C PHE A 4 0.04 -3.27 41.15
N ALA A 5 0.16 -2.43 42.18
CA ALA A 5 0.17 -0.97 42.02
C ALA A 5 1.57 -0.32 41.88
N LYS A 6 2.66 -1.09 41.77
CA LYS A 6 4.03 -0.53 41.88
C LYS A 6 4.94 -0.69 40.67
N VAL A 7 4.40 -1.05 39.49
CA VAL A 7 5.16 -1.04 38.22
C VAL A 7 4.85 0.18 37.34
N PHE A 8 3.95 1.07 37.77
CA PHE A 8 3.71 2.37 37.11
C PHE A 8 4.37 3.53 37.88
N GLY A 9 5.64 3.33 38.25
CA GLY A 9 6.45 4.31 38.96
C GLY A 9 7.07 5.34 38.03
N SER A 10 6.39 6.47 37.85
CA SER A 10 6.98 7.82 37.96
C SER A 10 8.45 7.96 37.55
N GLY A 11 8.74 7.85 36.25
CA GLY A 11 9.92 8.44 35.63
C GLY A 11 9.61 9.90 35.31
N LYS A 12 9.80 10.80 36.27
CA LYS A 12 9.67 12.24 36.10
C LYS A 12 10.86 12.73 35.26
N SER A 13 10.70 12.73 33.93
CA SER A 13 11.65 13.34 33.01
C SER A 13 11.71 14.85 33.27
N LYS A 14 12.92 15.33 33.61
CA LYS A 14 13.26 16.75 33.66
C LYS A 14 13.27 17.31 32.23
N ASP A 15 12.08 17.65 31.75
CA ASP A 15 11.74 18.66 30.74
C ASP A 15 10.34 18.29 30.25
N GLY A 16 9.34 19.08 30.63
CA GLY A 16 7.91 18.81 30.41
C GLY A 16 7.45 18.95 28.96
N LYS A 17 8.32 18.76 27.97
CA LYS A 17 7.93 18.63 26.57
C LYS A 17 7.84 17.14 26.25
N GLY A 18 6.65 16.68 25.88
CA GLY A 18 6.50 15.39 25.21
C GLY A 18 7.40 15.31 23.97
N PRO A 19 7.62 14.11 23.42
CA PRO A 19 8.46 13.94 22.23
C PRO A 19 7.98 14.89 21.13
N THR A 20 8.92 15.53 20.45
CA THR A 20 8.57 16.40 19.32
C THR A 20 8.00 15.55 18.18
N PRO A 21 7.17 16.12 17.28
CA PRO A 21 6.71 15.41 16.08
C PRO A 21 7.88 14.79 15.30
N GLN A 22 9.01 15.49 15.21
CA GLN A 22 10.23 15.01 14.54
C GLN A 22 10.83 13.79 15.24
N GLU A 23 10.91 13.80 16.57
CA GLU A 23 11.39 12.63 17.35
C GLU A 23 10.45 11.42 17.23
N ALA A 24 9.14 11.66 17.18
CA ALA A 24 8.15 10.62 16.97
C ALA A 24 8.26 10.01 15.57
N ILE A 25 8.39 10.84 14.53
CA ILE A 25 8.62 10.40 13.13
C ILE A 25 9.89 9.55 13.04
N GLN A 26 10.99 9.99 13.68
CA GLN A 26 12.25 9.24 13.66
C GLN A 26 12.11 7.85 14.30
N ARG A 27 11.43 7.76 15.46
CA ARG A 27 11.15 6.47 16.10
C ARG A 27 10.27 5.56 15.26
N LEU A 28 9.26 6.12 14.59
CA LEU A 28 8.41 5.35 13.69
C LEU A 28 9.22 4.76 12.53
N ARG A 29 10.15 5.52 11.92
CA ARG A 29 11.07 5.03 10.88
C ARG A 29 11.99 3.92 11.37
N GLU A 30 12.52 4.03 12.59
CA GLU A 30 13.35 2.96 13.19
C GLU A 30 12.57 1.65 13.41
N ILE A 31 11.31 1.78 13.85
CA ILE A 31 10.42 0.62 14.01
C ILE A 31 10.05 0.02 12.65
N GLU A 32 9.76 0.84 11.66
CA GLU A 32 9.51 0.46 10.26
C GLU A 32 10.68 -0.38 9.72
N GLU A 33 11.92 0.10 9.87
CA GLU A 33 13.12 -0.63 9.43
C GLU A 33 13.29 -1.97 10.18
N MET A 34 13.00 -2.00 11.48
CA MET A 34 13.04 -3.24 12.26
C MET A 34 11.99 -4.25 11.78
N LEU A 35 10.78 -3.78 11.49
CA LEU A 35 9.68 -4.60 11.00
C LEU A 35 9.98 -5.15 9.60
N ASN A 36 10.55 -4.35 8.71
CA ASN A 36 10.99 -4.78 7.38
C ASN A 36 12.06 -5.89 7.47
N LYS A 37 13.10 -5.70 8.30
CA LYS A 37 14.11 -6.75 8.55
C LYS A 37 13.50 -8.04 9.11
N LYS A 38 12.49 -7.91 9.99
CA LYS A 38 11.77 -9.06 10.53
C LYS A 38 10.91 -9.74 9.47
N SER A 39 10.30 -8.98 8.57
CA SER A 39 9.53 -9.48 7.44
C SER A 39 10.41 -10.34 6.53
N GLU A 40 11.53 -9.79 6.04
CA GLU A 40 12.50 -10.53 5.22
C GLU A 40 13.00 -11.83 5.87
N PHE A 41 13.22 -11.79 7.19
CA PHE A 41 13.62 -12.98 7.93
C PHE A 41 12.52 -14.05 7.94
N LEU A 42 11.27 -13.65 8.13
CA LEU A 42 10.12 -14.54 8.14
C LEU A 42 9.81 -15.10 6.75
N GLU A 43 9.98 -14.31 5.68
CA GLU A 43 9.87 -14.78 4.29
C GLU A 43 10.89 -15.89 3.99
N LYS A 44 12.16 -15.68 4.37
CA LYS A 44 13.20 -16.72 4.27
C LYS A 44 12.82 -17.99 5.04
N LYS A 45 12.16 -17.85 6.20
CA LYS A 45 11.65 -19.00 6.98
C LYS A 45 10.47 -19.70 6.28
N VAL A 46 9.57 -18.96 5.65
CA VAL A 46 8.48 -19.51 4.83
C VAL A 46 9.05 -20.36 3.70
N GLU A 47 10.04 -19.85 2.96
CA GLU A 47 10.67 -20.56 1.86
C GLU A 47 11.40 -21.84 2.31
N GLN A 48 12.11 -21.76 3.45
CA GLN A 48 12.75 -22.93 4.08
C GLN A 48 11.75 -24.03 4.42
N GLU A 49 10.65 -23.68 5.10
CA GLU A 49 9.62 -24.66 5.47
C GLU A 49 8.88 -25.21 4.24
N LEU A 50 8.67 -24.39 3.20
CA LEU A 50 8.11 -24.85 1.93
C LEU A 50 9.03 -25.89 1.26
N THR A 51 10.34 -25.65 1.26
CA THR A 51 11.33 -26.58 0.72
C THR A 51 11.34 -27.89 1.49
N ILE A 52 11.26 -27.84 2.83
CA ILE A 52 11.17 -29.03 3.69
C ILE A 52 9.89 -29.81 3.39
N ALA A 53 8.76 -29.12 3.24
CA ALA A 53 7.48 -29.75 2.90
C ALA A 53 7.53 -30.44 1.53
N LYS A 54 8.07 -29.78 0.50
CA LYS A 54 8.24 -30.35 -0.85
C LYS A 54 9.14 -31.60 -0.84
N LYS A 55 10.28 -31.56 -0.13
CA LYS A 55 11.23 -32.69 -0.04
C LYS A 55 10.66 -33.91 0.70
N ASN A 56 9.80 -33.68 1.69
CA ASN A 56 9.26 -34.74 2.55
C ASN A 56 7.83 -35.16 2.20
N GLY A 57 7.17 -34.50 1.24
CA GLY A 57 5.75 -34.73 0.92
C GLY A 57 5.43 -36.18 0.54
N THR A 58 6.32 -36.84 -0.20
CA THR A 58 6.16 -38.25 -0.64
C THR A 58 6.84 -39.26 0.29
N LYS A 59 7.85 -38.83 1.07
CA LYS A 59 8.67 -39.71 1.91
C LYS A 59 8.20 -39.77 3.36
N ASN A 60 7.81 -38.63 3.93
CA ASN A 60 7.46 -38.51 5.34
C ASN A 60 6.38 -37.43 5.54
N LYS A 61 5.12 -37.88 5.39
CA LYS A 61 3.92 -37.03 5.50
C LYS A 61 3.86 -36.27 6.83
N ARG A 62 4.33 -36.85 7.95
CA ARG A 62 4.32 -36.19 9.26
C ARG A 62 5.22 -34.96 9.30
N VAL A 63 6.43 -35.08 8.75
CA VAL A 63 7.39 -33.97 8.67
C VAL A 63 6.89 -32.88 7.73
N ALA A 64 6.33 -33.27 6.57
CA ALA A 64 5.75 -32.31 5.63
C ALA A 64 4.59 -31.52 6.24
N LEU A 65 3.67 -32.18 6.96
CA LEU A 65 2.56 -31.50 7.64
C LEU A 65 3.04 -30.56 8.75
N ALA A 66 4.08 -30.93 9.50
CA ALA A 66 4.66 -30.05 10.51
C ALA A 66 5.29 -28.80 9.89
N ALA A 67 6.01 -28.95 8.78
CA ALA A 67 6.59 -27.82 8.03
C ALA A 67 5.51 -26.88 7.49
N LEU A 68 4.43 -27.42 6.90
CA LEU A 68 3.30 -26.61 6.42
C LEU A 68 2.59 -25.84 7.54
N LYS A 69 2.47 -26.42 8.74
CA LYS A 69 1.93 -25.70 9.92
C LYS A 69 2.82 -24.53 10.33
N ARG A 70 4.15 -24.71 10.32
CA ARG A 70 5.09 -23.62 10.62
C ARG A 70 5.06 -22.53 9.56
N LYS A 71 5.03 -22.91 8.27
CA LYS A 71 4.82 -22.00 7.15
C LYS A 71 3.61 -21.10 7.38
N LYS A 72 2.42 -21.69 7.61
CA LYS A 72 1.20 -20.91 7.87
C LYS A 72 1.31 -19.96 9.07
N ARG A 73 2.05 -20.36 10.12
CA ARG A 73 2.28 -19.49 11.28
C ARG A 73 3.19 -18.31 10.95
N TYR A 74 4.18 -18.48 10.07
CA TYR A 74 5.03 -17.38 9.61
C TYR A 74 4.27 -16.45 8.66
N GLU A 75 3.47 -16.99 7.74
CA GLU A 75 2.60 -16.19 6.85
C GLU A 75 1.62 -15.32 7.64
N LYS A 76 1.00 -15.87 8.69
CA LYS A 76 0.14 -15.08 9.58
C LYS A 76 0.91 -13.94 10.28
N GLN A 77 2.18 -14.16 10.64
CA GLN A 77 3.00 -13.11 11.26
C GLN A 77 3.42 -12.05 10.23
N LEU A 78 3.66 -12.44 8.97
CA LEU A 78 3.92 -11.50 7.88
C LEU A 78 2.72 -10.58 7.66
N GLN A 79 1.52 -11.15 7.49
CA GLN A 79 0.29 -10.36 7.35
C GLN A 79 0.06 -9.38 8.52
N GLN A 80 0.42 -9.77 9.74
CA GLN A 80 0.34 -8.88 10.90
C GLN A 80 1.37 -7.74 10.84
N ILE A 81 2.58 -8.03 10.35
CA ILE A 81 3.62 -7.02 10.15
C ILE A 81 3.18 -6.04 9.06
N ASP A 82 2.64 -6.53 7.94
CA ASP A 82 2.18 -5.69 6.83
C ASP A 82 1.10 -4.69 7.31
N GLY A 83 0.07 -5.16 8.01
CA GLY A 83 -0.94 -4.25 8.59
C GLY A 83 -0.38 -3.28 9.64
N THR A 84 0.68 -3.67 10.36
CA THR A 84 1.37 -2.77 11.29
C THR A 84 2.19 -1.71 10.55
N LEU A 85 2.84 -2.07 9.45
CA LEU A 85 3.60 -1.14 8.59
C LEU A 85 2.66 -0.09 8.00
N THR A 86 1.53 -0.49 7.41
CA THR A 86 0.51 0.45 6.91
C THR A 86 0.02 1.42 7.99
N THR A 87 -0.17 0.91 9.22
CA THR A 87 -0.56 1.77 10.35
C THR A 87 0.54 2.77 10.71
N ILE A 88 1.82 2.36 10.66
CA ILE A 88 2.97 3.23 10.93
C ILE A 88 3.09 4.30 9.85
N GLU A 89 2.93 3.94 8.58
CA GLU A 89 2.94 4.87 7.45
C GLU A 89 1.87 5.96 7.62
N PHE A 90 0.62 5.55 7.89
CA PHE A 90 -0.47 6.48 8.16
C PHE A 90 -0.18 7.42 9.35
N GLN A 91 0.39 6.89 10.44
CA GLN A 91 0.76 7.70 11.60
C GLN A 91 1.90 8.68 11.31
N ARG A 92 2.87 8.28 10.47
CA ARG A 92 3.95 9.17 10.05
C ARG A 92 3.42 10.31 9.20
N GLU A 93 2.58 10.02 8.22
CA GLU A 93 1.95 11.04 7.38
C GLU A 93 1.13 12.02 8.22
N ALA A 94 0.32 11.52 9.16
CA ALA A 94 -0.45 12.37 10.07
C ALA A 94 0.44 13.29 10.91
N LEU A 95 1.59 12.81 11.38
CA LEU A 95 2.57 13.63 12.12
C LEU A 95 3.29 14.64 11.22
N GLU A 96 3.61 14.27 9.99
CA GLU A 96 4.22 15.16 8.99
C GLU A 96 3.25 16.29 8.64
N ASN A 97 1.96 15.98 8.39
CA ASN A 97 0.90 16.96 8.18
C ASN A 97 0.69 17.88 9.39
N ALA A 98 0.67 17.32 10.60
CA ALA A 98 0.54 18.12 11.83
C ALA A 98 1.75 19.07 12.04
N SER A 99 2.96 18.62 11.69
CA SER A 99 4.17 19.45 11.75
C SER A 99 4.07 20.61 10.75
N THR A 100 3.67 20.34 9.51
CA THR A 100 3.48 21.38 8.48
C THR A 100 2.40 22.39 8.88
N ASN A 101 1.25 21.92 9.38
CA ASN A 101 0.19 22.81 9.86
C ASN A 101 0.65 23.70 11.03
N THR A 102 1.48 23.16 11.93
CA THR A 102 2.07 23.94 13.02
C THR A 102 2.99 25.04 12.50
N GLU A 103 3.77 24.75 11.46
CA GLU A 103 4.66 25.73 10.82
C GLU A 103 3.88 26.83 10.09
N VAL A 104 2.81 26.46 9.37
CA VAL A 104 1.88 27.40 8.74
C VAL A 104 1.27 28.34 9.79
N LEU A 105 0.74 27.80 10.89
CA LEU A 105 0.16 28.61 11.98
C LEU A 105 1.21 29.55 12.60
N LYS A 106 2.45 29.11 12.76
CA LYS A 106 3.55 29.95 13.26
C LYS A 106 3.90 31.08 12.30
N ALA A 107 3.92 30.80 11.00
CA ALA A 107 4.14 31.82 9.96
C ALA A 107 2.99 32.84 9.94
N MET A 108 1.74 32.39 10.01
CA MET A 108 0.56 33.26 10.12
C MET A 108 0.60 34.13 11.36
N GLY A 109 0.94 33.57 12.53
CA GLY A 109 1.10 34.35 13.77
C GLY A 109 2.22 35.39 13.69
N SER A 110 3.30 35.08 12.98
CA SER A 110 4.40 36.03 12.74
C SER A 110 3.99 37.14 11.77
N ALA A 111 3.25 36.79 10.71
CA ALA A 111 2.67 37.75 9.76
C ALA A 111 1.65 38.68 10.45
N ALA A 112 0.75 38.14 11.28
CA ALA A 112 -0.19 38.92 12.08
C ALA A 112 0.51 39.88 13.05
N THR A 113 1.61 39.44 13.68
CA THR A 113 2.44 40.28 14.55
C THR A 113 3.14 41.41 13.77
N ALA A 114 3.65 41.11 12.57
CA ALA A 114 4.26 42.09 11.69
C ALA A 114 3.23 43.12 11.17
N LEU A 115 2.03 42.66 10.77
CA LEU A 115 0.90 43.50 10.39
C LEU A 115 0.50 44.43 11.54
N LYS A 116 0.31 43.88 12.76
CA LYS A 116 0.03 44.67 13.96
C LYS A 116 1.09 45.73 14.22
N SER A 117 2.37 45.40 14.03
CA SER A 117 3.47 46.34 14.24
C SER A 117 3.53 47.43 13.17
N ALA A 118 3.19 47.10 11.92
CA ALA A 118 3.07 48.07 10.83
C ALA A 118 1.85 49.01 11.01
N HIS A 119 0.74 48.49 11.57
CA HIS A 119 -0.49 49.24 11.85
C HIS A 119 -0.44 50.06 13.15
N ASN A 120 0.46 49.76 14.08
CA ASN A 120 0.71 50.55 15.30
C ASN A 120 1.20 51.99 15.03
N ASN A 121 1.47 52.34 13.77
CA ASN A 121 1.83 53.69 13.32
C ASN A 121 0.65 54.45 12.68
N MET A 122 -0.58 53.93 12.76
CA MET A 122 -1.77 54.50 12.14
C MET A 122 -2.88 54.74 13.18
N ASP A 123 -3.48 55.93 13.09
CA ASP A 123 -4.32 56.65 14.05
C ASP A 123 -5.52 55.90 14.70
N VAL A 124 -5.93 56.39 15.88
CA VAL A 124 -6.79 55.74 16.90
C VAL A 124 -8.24 55.49 16.47
N ASP A 125 -8.76 56.19 15.46
CA ASP A 125 -10.15 56.02 15.00
C ASP A 125 -10.37 54.74 14.15
N LYS A 126 -9.29 54.11 13.63
CA LYS A 126 -9.37 52.82 12.90
C LYS A 126 -9.37 51.59 13.81
N VAL A 127 -9.37 51.79 15.12
CA VAL A 127 -9.44 50.71 16.12
C VAL A 127 -10.82 50.06 16.16
N HIS A 128 -11.87 50.74 15.69
CA HIS A 128 -13.22 50.15 15.56
C HIS A 128 -13.30 49.20 14.36
N ASP A 129 -12.77 49.60 13.20
CA ASP A 129 -12.64 48.70 12.04
C ASP A 129 -11.78 47.47 12.40
N LEU A 130 -10.74 47.65 13.25
CA LEU A 130 -9.94 46.54 13.79
C LEU A 130 -10.71 45.60 14.71
N MET A 131 -11.72 46.07 15.46
CA MET A 131 -12.54 45.19 16.31
C MET A 131 -13.43 44.29 15.44
N ASP A 132 -13.88 44.80 14.29
CA ASP A 132 -14.63 44.03 13.31
C ASP A 132 -13.71 43.05 12.54
N ASP A 133 -12.51 43.46 12.14
CA ASP A 133 -11.49 42.55 11.55
C ASP A 133 -11.03 41.46 12.55
N VAL A 134 -10.96 41.77 13.86
CA VAL A 134 -10.64 40.79 14.91
C VAL A 134 -11.79 39.81 15.13
N ALA A 135 -13.04 40.25 14.97
CA ALA A 135 -14.19 39.35 15.00
C ALA A 135 -14.21 38.43 13.78
N GLU A 136 -13.90 38.95 12.59
CA GLU A 136 -13.80 38.16 11.35
C GLU A 136 -12.60 37.18 11.39
N GLN A 137 -11.44 37.58 11.92
CA GLN A 137 -10.28 36.68 12.14
C GLN A 137 -10.54 35.60 13.20
N GLN A 138 -11.37 35.90 14.20
CA GLN A 138 -11.81 34.93 15.20
C GLN A 138 -12.77 33.91 14.59
N GLU A 139 -13.61 34.33 13.65
CA GLU A 139 -14.49 33.46 12.87
C GLU A 139 -13.71 32.60 11.86
N ILE A 140 -12.70 33.16 11.18
CA ILE A 140 -11.77 32.39 10.33
C ILE A 140 -10.97 31.36 11.16
N ALA A 141 -10.51 31.73 12.35
CA ALA A 141 -9.85 30.78 13.26
C ALA A 141 -10.81 29.67 13.71
N GLN A 142 -12.10 29.99 13.85
CA GLN A 142 -13.16 29.02 14.14
C GLN A 142 -13.44 28.12 12.93
N GLU A 143 -13.50 28.66 11.71
CA GLU A 143 -13.75 27.93 10.46
C GLU A 143 -12.55 27.05 10.05
N ILE A 144 -11.32 27.51 10.29
CA ILE A 144 -10.10 26.69 10.15
C ILE A 144 -10.07 25.61 11.22
N SER A 145 -10.46 25.95 12.46
CA SER A 145 -10.64 24.96 13.51
C SER A 145 -11.68 23.93 13.08
N ASP A 146 -12.78 24.29 12.43
CA ASP A 146 -13.80 23.34 11.97
C ASP A 146 -13.37 22.57 10.70
N ALA A 147 -12.63 23.16 9.78
CA ALA A 147 -12.09 22.49 8.59
C ALA A 147 -10.95 21.50 8.93
N ILE A 148 -10.17 21.77 9.99
CA ILE A 148 -9.16 20.85 10.53
C ILE A 148 -9.79 19.82 11.49
N SER A 149 -10.78 20.23 12.29
CA SER A 149 -11.47 19.36 13.27
C SER A 149 -12.53 18.47 12.63
N ASN A 150 -12.89 18.76 11.38
CA ASN A 150 -13.79 17.96 10.58
C ASN A 150 -13.19 17.67 9.20
N PRO A 151 -12.16 16.79 9.11
CA PRO A 151 -12.03 15.93 7.95
C PRO A 151 -13.22 14.97 7.99
N VAL A 152 -14.42 15.46 7.62
CA VAL A 152 -15.64 14.65 7.56
C VAL A 152 -15.38 13.58 6.51
N GLY A 153 -15.12 12.37 6.95
CA GLY A 153 -14.79 11.27 6.05
C GLY A 153 -13.30 11.15 5.78
N PHE A 154 -12.42 11.23 6.77
CA PHE A 154 -11.11 10.54 6.68
C PHE A 154 -11.36 9.04 6.88
N GLY A 155 -11.79 8.44 5.78
CA GLY A 155 -12.75 7.33 5.70
C GLY A 155 -13.62 7.42 4.43
N GLN A 156 -13.50 8.49 3.64
CA GLN A 156 -13.74 8.47 2.21
C GLN A 156 -12.69 7.54 1.61
N ASP A 157 -13.08 6.27 1.51
CA ASP A 157 -13.17 5.61 0.20
C ASP A 157 -11.95 5.87 -0.70
N VAL A 158 -10.75 5.52 -0.24
CA VAL A 158 -9.79 5.00 -1.21
C VAL A 158 -10.35 3.65 -1.59
N ASP A 159 -11.05 3.59 -2.72
CA ASP A 159 -11.66 2.36 -3.21
C ASP A 159 -10.53 1.36 -3.46
N GLU A 160 -10.56 0.23 -2.76
CA GLU A 160 -9.58 -0.84 -2.96
C GLU A 160 -9.59 -1.30 -4.43
N ASP A 161 -10.72 -1.17 -5.14
CA ASP A 161 -10.86 -1.50 -6.56
C ASP A 161 -10.13 -0.48 -7.47
N ASP A 162 -10.17 0.82 -7.15
CA ASP A 162 -9.45 1.85 -7.92
C ASP A 162 -7.93 1.69 -7.76
N LEU A 163 -7.46 1.37 -6.55
CA LEU A 163 -6.04 1.09 -6.30
C LEU A 163 -5.57 -0.20 -6.99
N LEU A 164 -6.41 -1.24 -7.03
CA LEU A 164 -6.10 -2.48 -7.75
C LEU A 164 -5.99 -2.24 -9.26
N ALA A 165 -6.86 -1.39 -9.82
CA ALA A 165 -6.79 -1.01 -11.22
C ALA A 165 -5.51 -0.21 -11.55
N GLU A 166 -5.13 0.75 -10.70
CA GLU A 166 -3.87 1.51 -10.86
C GLU A 166 -2.64 0.59 -10.74
N LEU A 167 -2.67 -0.39 -9.83
CA LEU A 167 -1.59 -1.38 -9.70
C LEU A 167 -1.48 -2.28 -10.94
N GLU A 168 -2.60 -2.73 -11.50
CA GLU A 168 -2.62 -3.54 -12.73
C GLU A 168 -2.09 -2.75 -13.94
N GLU A 169 -2.42 -1.46 -14.05
CA GLU A 169 -1.89 -0.57 -15.08
C GLU A 169 -0.37 -0.44 -14.97
N LEU A 170 0.16 -0.20 -13.77
CA LEU A 170 1.62 -0.12 -13.53
C LEU A 170 2.32 -1.44 -13.84
N GLU A 171 1.76 -2.59 -13.47
CA GLU A 171 2.33 -3.91 -13.81
C GLU A 171 2.35 -4.16 -15.32
N GLN A 172 1.31 -3.71 -16.04
CA GLN A 172 1.23 -3.82 -17.50
C GLN A 172 2.24 -2.92 -18.19
N GLU A 173 2.44 -1.68 -17.73
CA GLU A 173 3.49 -0.78 -18.23
C GLU A 173 4.89 -1.40 -18.07
N ASP A 174 5.15 -1.99 -16.91
CA ASP A 174 6.41 -2.66 -16.58
C ASP A 174 6.67 -3.90 -17.46
N LEU A 175 5.61 -4.62 -17.84
CA LEU A 175 5.66 -5.77 -18.75
C LEU A 175 5.85 -5.32 -20.20
N ASP A 176 5.17 -4.27 -20.64
CA ASP A 176 5.30 -3.70 -21.96
C ASP A 176 6.71 -3.12 -22.18
N GLU A 177 7.29 -2.46 -21.17
CA GLU A 177 8.69 -2.02 -21.18
C GLU A 177 9.67 -3.21 -21.30
N LYS A 178 9.41 -4.30 -20.57
CA LYS A 178 10.21 -5.54 -20.67
C LYS A 178 10.05 -6.23 -22.02
N LEU A 179 8.86 -6.22 -22.62
CA LEU A 179 8.58 -6.81 -23.94
C LEU A 179 9.20 -5.99 -25.07
N LEU A 180 9.17 -4.66 -24.99
CA LEU A 180 9.88 -3.76 -25.90
C LEU A 180 11.40 -4.02 -25.88
N ASN A 181 11.95 -4.40 -24.71
CA ASN A 181 13.36 -4.80 -24.57
C ASN A 181 13.68 -6.24 -25.05
N VAL A 182 12.69 -7.06 -25.42
CA VAL A 182 12.89 -8.44 -25.91
C VAL A 182 12.77 -8.55 -27.45
N GLY A 183 12.57 -7.44 -28.16
CA GLY A 183 12.21 -7.41 -29.57
C GLY A 183 13.32 -7.17 -30.61
N GLU A 184 14.40 -7.95 -30.64
CA GLU A 184 15.05 -8.33 -31.91
C GLU A 184 15.55 -9.78 -31.80
N PRO A 185 14.92 -10.74 -32.52
CA PRO A 185 15.50 -11.12 -33.81
C PRO A 185 14.43 -11.54 -34.84
N ILE A 186 14.36 -10.86 -35.99
CA ILE A 186 13.72 -11.45 -37.18
C ILE A 186 14.76 -12.39 -37.81
N ALA A 187 14.86 -13.61 -37.30
CA ALA A 187 15.51 -14.68 -38.04
C ALA A 187 14.67 -14.95 -39.30
N GLU A 188 15.24 -14.69 -40.48
CA GLU A 188 14.63 -14.99 -41.78
C GLU A 188 14.13 -16.44 -41.79
N LEU A 189 12.81 -16.61 -41.83
CA LEU A 189 12.20 -17.92 -41.95
C LEU A 189 12.51 -18.49 -43.35
N PRO A 190 12.88 -19.78 -43.45
CA PRO A 190 13.18 -20.39 -44.75
C PRO A 190 11.93 -20.44 -45.65
N PRO A 191 12.08 -20.29 -46.97
CA PRO A 191 10.95 -20.22 -47.89
C PRO A 191 10.16 -21.54 -47.89
N VAL A 192 8.83 -21.42 -47.80
CA VAL A 192 7.90 -22.55 -47.86
C VAL A 192 7.98 -23.26 -49.23
N PRO A 193 8.04 -24.61 -49.27
CA PRO A 193 8.12 -25.36 -50.53
C PRO A 193 6.86 -25.19 -51.40
N THR A 194 7.05 -24.79 -52.66
CA THR A 194 5.96 -24.57 -53.64
C THR A 194 5.56 -25.82 -54.42
N GLU A 195 6.15 -26.98 -54.15
CA GLU A 195 5.84 -28.22 -54.88
C GLU A 195 4.65 -28.96 -54.25
N ARG A 196 3.57 -29.09 -55.02
CA ARG A 196 2.42 -29.95 -54.66
C ARG A 196 2.85 -31.42 -54.72
N PRO A 197 2.55 -32.23 -53.70
CA PRO A 197 2.89 -33.65 -53.74
C PRO A 197 2.12 -34.36 -54.86
N SER A 198 2.85 -35.00 -55.77
CA SER A 198 2.30 -35.92 -56.76
C SER A 198 1.75 -37.16 -56.05
N VAL A 199 0.43 -37.21 -55.86
CA VAL A 199 -0.25 -38.38 -55.29
C VAL A 199 -0.30 -39.50 -56.34
N ALA A 200 0.55 -40.51 -56.15
CA ALA A 200 0.35 -41.82 -56.78
C ALA A 200 -0.89 -42.49 -56.16
N LYS A 201 -1.80 -42.99 -57.00
CA LYS A 201 -3.07 -43.63 -56.62
C LYS A 201 -2.88 -44.72 -55.55
N ALA A 202 -3.45 -44.52 -54.37
CA ALA A 202 -3.68 -45.55 -53.35
C ALA A 202 -5.19 -45.76 -53.14
N LYS A 203 -5.57 -47.02 -52.93
CA LYS A 203 -6.95 -47.53 -52.88
C LYS A 203 -7.78 -46.91 -51.73
N ALA A 204 -9.05 -46.65 -52.02
CA ALA A 204 -10.03 -46.10 -51.10
C ALA A 204 -10.41 -47.05 -49.95
N LYS A 205 -10.51 -46.51 -48.73
CA LYS A 205 -11.36 -47.00 -47.63
C LYS A 205 -12.52 -46.02 -47.46
N PRO A 206 -13.74 -46.49 -47.12
CA PRO A 206 -14.89 -45.62 -46.97
C PRO A 206 -14.87 -44.86 -45.63
N VAL A 207 -15.50 -43.70 -45.67
CA VAL A 207 -15.59 -42.63 -44.66
C VAL A 207 -16.60 -43.04 -43.58
N GLU A 208 -16.19 -42.97 -42.31
CA GLU A 208 -16.98 -43.29 -41.11
C GLU A 208 -17.53 -42.02 -40.43
N ASP A 209 -17.31 -40.83 -41.02
CA ASP A 209 -17.66 -39.53 -40.42
C ASP A 209 -19.12 -39.09 -40.65
N ASP A 210 -19.89 -39.82 -41.47
CA ASP A 210 -21.27 -39.45 -41.87
C ASP A 210 -22.35 -40.07 -40.94
N ASP A 211 -21.99 -41.11 -40.18
CA ASP A 211 -22.88 -41.77 -39.22
C ASP A 211 -22.90 -41.05 -37.86
N ASP A 212 -21.76 -40.53 -37.41
CA ASP A 212 -21.64 -39.75 -36.16
C ASP A 212 -22.47 -38.45 -36.20
N LEU A 213 -22.53 -37.81 -37.37
CA LEU A 213 -23.30 -36.58 -37.57
C LEU A 213 -24.81 -36.83 -37.50
N LYS A 214 -25.27 -37.99 -38.00
CA LYS A 214 -26.69 -38.40 -37.94
C LYS A 214 -27.14 -38.78 -36.55
N GLU A 215 -26.26 -39.36 -35.74
CA GLU A 215 -26.57 -39.75 -34.36
C GLU A 215 -26.81 -38.52 -33.47
N LEU A 216 -26.07 -37.44 -33.71
CA LEU A 216 -26.28 -36.13 -33.06
C LEU A 216 -27.61 -35.47 -33.45
N GLU A 217 -28.00 -35.54 -34.73
CA GLU A 217 -29.27 -34.96 -35.20
C GLU A 217 -30.50 -35.70 -34.64
N ALA A 218 -30.41 -37.02 -34.44
CA ALA A 218 -31.50 -37.84 -33.89
C ALA A 218 -31.70 -37.66 -32.37
N TRP A 219 -30.67 -37.23 -31.63
CA TRP A 219 -30.78 -36.94 -30.20
C TRP A 219 -31.41 -35.56 -29.92
N ALA A 220 -31.32 -34.63 -30.87
CA ALA A 220 -31.85 -33.29 -30.75
C ALA A 220 -33.34 -33.15 -31.14
N SER A 221 -33.98 -34.24 -31.60
CA SER A 221 -35.40 -34.28 -32.00
C SER A 221 -36.30 -34.98 -30.98
#